data_AF-A0A3B8T1V1-F1
#
_entry.id   AF-A0A3B8T1V1-F1
#
_cell.length_a   1.000
_cell.length_b   1.000
_cell.length_c   1.000
_cell.angle_alpha   90.00
_cell.angle_beta   90.00
_cell.angle_gamma   90.00
#
_symmetry.space_group_name_H-M   'P 1'
#
loop_
_entity.id
_entity.type
_entity.pdbx_description
1 polymer ?
#
loop_
_entity_poly.entity_id
_entity_poly.type
_entity_poly.pdbx_seq_one_letter_code
_entity_poly.pdbx_strand_id
1 'polypeptide(L)'
;MNNKFKDLFSKAALSTLLLASASALQTSHASVLLSGWDTSPSATSVYGQIAMPKNDDSSSRYFSFNEFTELNFDSGVNFFGNTYNGFYVNNNGNITFQSALSSFTPNPFPQTNQPMIAPYWADVDTRCSACGNVYLGASDANTMVFTWDSVGVYSNNASTTNTFQLVLIDRADEGAGNFDVQFRYEDINWTTGSALIPSISSNIGVYPTEPDANPLADWLHSCARLQDFAQADHLALPGHKLPFVGMPLRLRQLEENHHGALMRLRADLKTPKTAGEVMMAVFKRQIGDGEYGLGLVEALAHCNYLWHAGEVTRSLHQDGAYRWVIK
;
A
#
# COMPACT_ATOMS: atom_id res chain seq x y z
N MET A 1 -86.13 23.89 -3.12
CA MET A 1 -84.98 22.95 -3.13
C MET A 1 -85.33 21.82 -4.09
N ASN A 2 -84.45 21.43 -5.00
CA ASN A 2 -84.79 20.44 -6.05
C ASN A 2 -83.57 19.58 -6.42
N ASN A 3 -83.80 18.31 -6.77
CA ASN A 3 -82.76 17.27 -6.83
C ASN A 3 -82.02 17.17 -8.18
N LYS A 4 -80.72 16.84 -8.09
CA LYS A 4 -79.79 16.15 -9.03
C LYS A 4 -78.37 16.64 -8.68
N PHE A 5 -77.33 15.82 -8.49
CA PHE A 5 -77.16 14.38 -8.76
C PHE A 5 -77.35 14.00 -10.24
N LYS A 6 -76.37 14.39 -11.06
CA LYS A 6 -75.97 13.74 -12.32
C LYS A 6 -74.58 14.23 -12.73
N ASP A 7 -73.81 13.32 -13.35
CA ASP A 7 -72.64 13.52 -14.22
C ASP A 7 -71.53 14.46 -13.69
N LEU A 8 -70.37 14.00 -13.17
CA LEU A 8 -69.33 13.13 -13.76
C LEU A 8 -68.78 13.59 -15.13
N PHE A 9 -67.44 13.61 -15.22
CA PHE A 9 -66.60 13.83 -16.40
C PHE A 9 -66.73 15.16 -17.18
N SER A 10 -65.95 16.15 -16.75
CA SER A 10 -65.11 16.89 -17.72
C SER A 10 -63.85 17.48 -17.11
N LYS A 11 -62.71 17.25 -17.77
CA LYS A 11 -61.45 18.02 -17.72
C LYS A 11 -60.82 18.21 -16.33
N ALA A 12 -60.01 17.23 -15.93
CA ALA A 12 -58.94 17.46 -14.96
C ALA A 12 -57.81 18.29 -15.59
N ALA A 13 -57.40 19.39 -14.96
CA ALA A 13 -56.19 20.14 -15.29
C ALA A 13 -55.80 21.11 -14.15
N LEU A 14 -54.67 20.84 -13.49
CA LEU A 14 -53.88 21.75 -12.62
C LEU A 14 -54.61 22.33 -11.37
N SER A 15 -53.97 22.53 -10.22
CA SER A 15 -52.54 22.48 -9.88
C SER A 15 -52.31 22.03 -8.43
N THR A 16 -51.83 20.81 -8.22
CA THR A 16 -51.27 20.40 -6.92
C THR A 16 -49.80 20.81 -6.85
N LEU A 17 -49.50 21.90 -6.15
CA LEU A 17 -48.14 22.41 -6.02
C LEU A 17 -47.33 21.55 -5.01
N LEU A 18 -46.87 20.38 -5.43
CA LEU A 18 -45.86 19.64 -4.68
C LEU A 18 -44.54 20.43 -4.72
N LEU A 19 -44.14 20.98 -3.56
CA LEU A 19 -42.74 21.28 -3.32
C LEU A 19 -41.99 19.95 -3.24
N ALA A 20 -41.47 19.50 -4.38
CA ALA A 20 -40.45 18.47 -4.42
C ALA A 20 -39.16 19.07 -3.84
N SER A 21 -39.03 19.06 -2.51
CA SER A 21 -37.76 19.30 -1.83
C SER A 21 -36.81 18.17 -2.22
N ALA A 22 -36.09 18.38 -3.32
CA ALA A 22 -35.02 17.50 -3.79
C ALA A 22 -33.83 17.61 -2.83
N SER A 23 -33.99 17.04 -1.64
CA SER A 23 -32.90 16.72 -0.73
C SER A 23 -32.01 15.71 -1.44
N ALA A 24 -31.05 16.22 -2.22
CA ALA A 24 -29.96 15.42 -2.74
C ALA A 24 -29.29 14.77 -1.53
N LEU A 25 -29.45 13.45 -1.40
CA LEU A 25 -28.67 12.67 -0.47
C LEU A 25 -27.24 12.65 -0.99
N GLN A 26 -26.50 13.72 -0.68
CA GLN A 26 -25.05 13.63 -0.60
C GLN A 26 -24.76 12.59 0.47
N THR A 27 -24.49 11.36 0.03
CA THR A 27 -23.73 10.40 0.83
C THR A 27 -22.36 11.03 1.03
N SER A 28 -22.20 11.74 2.15
CA SER A 28 -20.88 12.09 2.66
C SER A 28 -20.19 10.79 3.03
N HIS A 29 -19.52 10.19 2.05
CA HIS A 29 -18.54 9.16 2.33
C HIS A 29 -17.55 9.76 3.33
N ALA A 30 -17.26 9.02 4.40
CA ALA A 30 -16.16 9.41 5.28
C ALA A 30 -14.89 9.40 4.41
N SER A 31 -14.11 10.48 4.48
CA SER A 31 -12.84 10.55 3.76
C SER A 31 -12.02 9.31 4.09
N VAL A 32 -11.44 8.70 3.07
CA VAL A 32 -10.55 7.56 3.24
C VAL A 32 -9.18 7.98 3.75
N LEU A 33 -8.88 9.28 3.86
CA LEU A 33 -7.65 9.78 4.46
C LEU A 33 -7.71 9.83 5.99
N LEU A 34 -6.57 9.55 6.62
CA LEU A 34 -6.38 9.82 8.05
C LEU A 34 -6.28 11.34 8.24
N SER A 35 -6.95 11.89 9.25
CA SER A 35 -6.91 13.32 9.58
C SER A 35 -7.33 13.60 11.03
N GLY A 36 -7.14 14.85 11.50
CA GLY A 36 -7.76 15.37 12.73
C GLY A 36 -6.89 15.39 13.98
N TRP A 37 -5.60 15.06 13.88
CA TRP A 37 -4.64 15.11 15.00
C TRP A 37 -4.16 16.52 15.36
N ASP A 38 -3.95 17.39 14.37
CA ASP A 38 -3.58 18.78 14.63
C ASP A 38 -4.80 19.56 15.12
N THR A 39 -4.94 19.55 16.44
CA THR A 39 -6.00 20.25 17.20
C THR A 39 -5.54 21.63 17.68
N SER A 40 -4.39 22.13 17.21
CA SER A 40 -3.89 23.44 17.58
C SER A 40 -4.84 24.56 17.10
N PRO A 41 -5.09 25.61 17.89
CA PRO A 41 -5.73 26.83 17.40
C PRO A 41 -4.98 27.55 16.26
N SER A 42 -3.73 27.14 15.98
CA SER A 42 -2.92 27.61 14.84
C SER A 42 -2.85 26.61 13.67
N ALA A 43 -3.58 25.49 13.73
CA ALA A 43 -3.58 24.47 12.68
C ALA A 43 -4.11 25.06 11.36
N THR A 44 -3.32 24.96 10.30
CA THR A 44 -3.70 25.38 8.93
C THR A 44 -4.19 24.22 8.07
N SER A 45 -4.16 22.99 8.59
CA SER A 45 -4.52 21.76 7.91
C SER A 45 -4.94 20.69 8.93
N VAL A 46 -5.85 19.79 8.53
CA VAL A 46 -6.23 18.62 9.34
C VAL A 46 -5.22 17.47 9.23
N TYR A 47 -4.19 17.62 8.38
CA TYR A 47 -3.17 16.61 8.09
C TYR A 47 -1.83 16.87 8.81
N GLY A 48 -1.72 17.94 9.62
CA GLY A 48 -0.48 18.33 10.32
C GLY A 48 0.32 19.41 9.58
N GLN A 49 1.62 19.49 9.89
CA GLN A 49 2.49 20.56 9.41
C GLN A 49 2.83 20.45 7.92
N ILE A 50 3.14 21.57 7.29
CA ILE A 50 3.61 21.61 5.89
C ILE A 50 5.04 21.03 5.82
N ALA A 51 5.23 19.95 5.07
CA ALA A 51 6.51 19.25 4.92
C ALA A 51 7.53 20.03 4.06
N MET A 52 7.04 20.84 3.12
CA MET A 52 7.84 21.68 2.22
C MET A 52 7.00 22.85 1.67
N PRO A 53 7.60 24.03 1.38
CA PRO A 53 6.91 25.08 0.64
C PRO A 53 6.42 24.61 -0.73
N LYS A 54 5.37 25.25 -1.27
CA LYS A 54 4.89 24.99 -2.64
C LYS A 54 6.01 25.11 -3.66
N ASN A 55 6.20 24.04 -4.43
CA ASN A 55 7.33 23.85 -5.33
C ASN A 55 6.99 22.92 -6.51
N ASP A 56 8.04 22.67 -7.28
CA ASP A 56 8.15 21.89 -8.51
C ASP A 56 9.51 21.16 -8.39
N ASP A 57 9.55 19.86 -8.63
CA ASP A 57 10.73 18.98 -8.55
C ASP A 57 11.63 19.09 -7.31
N SER A 58 11.11 19.56 -6.17
CA SER A 58 11.90 19.76 -4.95
C SER A 58 11.51 18.80 -3.83
N SER A 59 12.52 18.38 -3.07
CA SER A 59 12.33 17.67 -1.81
C SER A 59 12.39 18.64 -0.62
N SER A 60 11.86 18.20 0.52
CA SER A 60 12.10 18.83 1.82
C SER A 60 13.59 18.79 2.21
N ARG A 61 13.92 19.40 3.34
CA ARG A 61 15.13 19.00 4.09
C ARG A 61 15.03 17.54 4.52
N TYR A 62 16.15 16.97 4.98
CA TYR A 62 16.10 15.73 5.75
C TYR A 62 15.30 15.96 7.04
N PHE A 63 14.42 15.03 7.37
CA PHE A 63 13.76 14.91 8.65
C PHE A 63 14.25 13.61 9.31
N SER A 64 14.77 13.69 10.53
CA SER A 64 15.00 12.50 11.34
C SER A 64 13.71 12.08 12.06
N PHE A 65 13.47 10.78 12.23
CA PHE A 65 12.33 10.29 13.00
C PHE A 65 12.33 10.84 14.44
N ASN A 66 13.52 10.98 15.05
CA ASN A 66 13.70 11.50 16.40
C ASN A 66 13.40 13.01 16.55
N GLU A 67 13.03 13.72 15.47
CA GLU A 67 12.45 15.07 15.56
C GLU A 67 10.98 15.04 16.00
N PHE A 68 10.30 13.91 15.82
CA PHE A 68 8.92 13.65 16.18
C PHE A 68 8.91 12.90 17.52
N THR A 69 9.19 13.61 18.60
CA THR A 69 9.36 13.03 19.96
C THR A 69 8.12 12.34 20.52
N GLU A 70 6.97 12.51 19.87
CA GLU A 70 5.68 11.87 20.11
C GLU A 70 5.50 10.52 19.37
N LEU A 71 6.46 10.14 18.51
CA LEU A 71 6.43 8.93 17.68
C LEU A 71 7.50 7.90 18.10
N ASN A 72 7.12 6.62 18.09
CA ASN A 72 7.94 5.50 18.56
C ASN A 72 9.03 5.01 17.58
N PHE A 73 9.28 5.72 16.47
CA PHE A 73 10.28 5.38 15.44
C PHE A 73 11.76 5.57 15.90
N ASP A 74 12.05 5.40 17.19
CA ASP A 74 13.40 5.51 17.79
C ASP A 74 14.43 4.55 17.15
N SER A 75 13.96 3.42 16.62
CA SER A 75 14.78 2.44 15.91
C SER A 75 14.97 2.75 14.41
N GLY A 76 14.44 3.87 13.92
CA GLY A 76 14.32 4.16 12.49
C GLY A 76 13.38 3.16 11.78
N VAL A 77 13.54 3.03 10.46
CA VAL A 77 12.86 2.01 9.65
C VAL A 77 13.86 1.09 8.95
N ASN A 78 13.69 -0.22 9.07
CA ASN A 78 14.50 -1.24 8.42
C ASN A 78 13.94 -1.57 7.03
N PHE A 79 14.45 -0.91 5.99
CA PHE A 79 13.95 -1.04 4.62
C PHE A 79 15.02 -1.71 3.76
N PHE A 80 14.69 -2.86 3.17
CA PHE A 80 15.65 -3.73 2.44
C PHE A 80 16.92 -4.06 3.25
N GLY A 81 16.75 -4.49 4.51
CA GLY A 81 17.85 -4.89 5.40
C GLY A 81 18.75 -3.74 5.88
N ASN A 82 18.32 -2.49 5.71
CA ASN A 82 19.06 -1.29 6.08
C ASN A 82 18.21 -0.37 6.98
N THR A 83 18.74 0.02 8.13
CA THR A 83 18.08 0.97 9.05
C THR A 83 18.24 2.41 8.59
N TYR A 84 17.13 3.14 8.44
CA TYR A 84 17.09 4.56 8.09
C TYR A 84 16.44 5.37 9.22
N ASN A 85 17.20 6.32 9.78
CA ASN A 85 16.79 7.14 10.94
C ASN A 85 16.03 8.43 10.53
N GLY A 86 15.49 8.46 9.32
CA GLY A 86 14.87 9.65 8.72
C GLY A 86 14.78 9.58 7.20
N PHE A 87 14.18 10.60 6.60
CA PHE A 87 13.74 10.64 5.21
C PHE A 87 13.78 12.06 4.62
N TYR A 88 13.61 12.15 3.30
CA TYR A 88 13.19 13.34 2.57
C TYR A 88 11.78 13.11 2.04
N VAL A 89 10.90 14.10 2.16
CA VAL A 89 9.59 14.11 1.49
C VAL A 89 9.74 14.81 0.16
N ASN A 90 9.15 14.31 -0.91
CA ASN A 90 9.25 14.90 -2.23
C ASN A 90 7.88 15.33 -2.79
N ASN A 91 7.84 16.43 -3.55
CA ASN A 91 6.60 16.95 -4.16
C ASN A 91 5.96 15.91 -5.11
N ASN A 92 6.77 15.17 -5.86
CA ASN A 92 6.37 14.14 -6.83
C ASN A 92 5.93 12.83 -6.15
N GLY A 93 5.17 12.91 -5.06
CA GLY A 93 4.43 11.80 -4.43
C GLY A 93 5.26 10.63 -3.91
N ASN A 94 6.46 10.90 -3.37
CA ASN A 94 7.37 9.89 -2.82
C ASN A 94 8.13 10.37 -1.58
N ILE A 95 8.71 9.44 -0.83
CA ILE A 95 9.75 9.69 0.18
C ILE A 95 11.01 8.88 -0.14
N THR A 96 12.18 9.46 0.11
CA THR A 96 13.49 8.83 -0.08
C THR A 96 14.30 8.81 1.21
N PHE A 97 15.18 7.83 1.37
CA PHE A 97 15.92 7.62 2.62
C PHE A 97 17.40 8.03 2.59
N GLN A 98 17.98 8.28 1.41
CA GLN A 98 19.42 8.58 1.27
C GLN A 98 19.71 10.01 0.82
N SER A 99 18.94 10.54 -0.14
CA SER A 99 19.11 11.91 -0.65
C SER A 99 17.82 12.48 -1.23
N ALA A 100 17.74 13.82 -1.30
CA ALA A 100 16.68 14.51 -2.02
C ALA A 100 16.61 14.04 -3.49
N LEU A 101 15.39 13.84 -3.99
CA LEU A 101 15.11 13.53 -5.40
C LEU A 101 14.63 14.80 -6.12
N SER A 102 14.91 14.88 -7.42
CA SER A 102 14.47 15.95 -8.34
C SER A 102 14.06 15.37 -9.70
N SER A 103 13.44 14.17 -9.67
CA SER A 103 13.06 13.42 -10.88
C SER A 103 11.55 13.28 -10.91
N PHE A 104 10.93 13.90 -11.91
CA PHE A 104 9.51 13.89 -12.23
C PHE A 104 9.08 12.66 -13.02
N THR A 105 9.95 12.14 -13.89
CA THR A 105 9.67 10.96 -14.72
C THR A 105 9.81 9.67 -13.89
N PRO A 106 8.73 8.91 -13.65
CA PRO A 106 8.81 7.69 -12.86
C PRO A 106 9.59 6.59 -13.57
N ASN A 107 10.53 5.98 -12.86
CA ASN A 107 11.21 4.75 -13.29
C ASN A 107 10.55 3.52 -12.62
N PRO A 108 10.35 2.40 -13.34
CA PRO A 108 9.77 1.19 -12.73
C PRO A 108 10.63 0.67 -11.58
N PHE A 109 10.03 0.43 -10.40
CA PHE A 109 10.72 -0.26 -9.31
C PHE A 109 11.18 -1.66 -9.75
N PRO A 110 12.38 -2.12 -9.31
CA PRO A 110 13.29 -1.50 -8.35
C PRO A 110 14.39 -0.62 -8.99
N GLN A 111 14.19 -0.05 -10.19
CA GLN A 111 15.22 0.73 -10.90
C GLN A 111 15.40 2.18 -10.36
N THR A 112 15.27 2.37 -9.05
CA THR A 112 15.54 3.65 -8.39
C THR A 112 16.97 3.66 -7.85
N ASN A 113 17.71 4.76 -8.11
CA ASN A 113 19.12 4.89 -7.67
C ASN A 113 19.30 5.00 -6.14
N GLN A 114 18.20 4.98 -5.37
CA GLN A 114 18.18 4.92 -3.92
C GLN A 114 16.88 4.23 -3.43
N PRO A 115 16.82 3.76 -2.18
CA PRO A 115 15.59 3.29 -1.54
C PRO A 115 14.56 4.42 -1.42
N MET A 116 13.34 4.12 -1.83
CA MET A 116 12.23 5.06 -1.96
C MET A 116 10.90 4.34 -1.75
N ILE A 117 9.92 5.02 -1.13
CA ILE A 117 8.52 4.59 -1.10
C ILE A 117 7.70 5.66 -1.82
N ALA A 118 6.91 5.24 -2.82
CA ALA A 118 6.11 6.15 -3.63
C ALA A 118 4.66 5.65 -3.76
N PRO A 119 3.70 6.20 -2.99
CA PRO A 119 2.28 5.92 -3.22
C PRO A 119 1.82 6.39 -4.62
N TYR A 120 2.42 7.46 -5.17
CA TYR A 120 2.11 7.98 -6.50
C TYR A 120 3.27 8.82 -7.04
N TRP A 121 4.24 8.20 -7.72
CA TRP A 121 5.31 8.98 -8.37
C TRP A 121 4.81 9.55 -9.70
N ALA A 122 4.82 10.88 -9.85
CA ALA A 122 4.52 11.59 -11.10
C ALA A 122 5.00 13.05 -11.06
N ASP A 123 4.90 13.76 -12.19
CA ASP A 123 5.25 15.17 -12.37
C ASP A 123 4.21 16.12 -11.71
N VAL A 124 4.44 16.46 -10.43
CA VAL A 124 3.50 17.16 -9.53
C VAL A 124 3.90 18.62 -9.32
N ASP A 125 3.04 19.56 -9.72
CA ASP A 125 3.24 20.98 -9.43
C ASP A 125 2.30 21.45 -8.32
N THR A 126 2.86 21.91 -7.20
CA THR A 126 2.08 22.44 -6.07
C THR A 126 1.98 23.97 -6.06
N ARG A 127 2.70 24.67 -6.97
CA ARG A 127 2.70 26.15 -7.08
C ARG A 127 1.35 26.71 -7.49
N CYS A 128 0.48 25.89 -8.11
CA CYS A 128 -0.80 26.34 -8.61
C CYS A 128 -1.69 26.95 -7.52
N SER A 129 -2.50 27.95 -7.88
CA SER A 129 -3.29 28.74 -6.93
C SER A 129 -4.37 27.95 -6.20
N ALA A 130 -4.93 26.92 -6.84
CA ALA A 130 -5.93 26.02 -6.27
C ALA A 130 -5.34 24.69 -5.72
N CYS A 131 -4.02 24.48 -5.81
CA CYS A 131 -3.36 23.30 -5.28
C CYS A 131 -3.36 23.33 -3.74
N GLY A 132 -3.40 22.17 -3.10
CA GLY A 132 -3.10 22.03 -1.67
C GLY A 132 -1.59 22.10 -1.38
N ASN A 133 -1.13 21.40 -0.34
CA ASN A 133 0.29 21.30 0.02
C ASN A 133 0.67 19.84 0.30
N VAL A 134 1.97 19.59 0.47
CA VAL A 134 2.45 18.34 1.07
C VAL A 134 2.55 18.52 2.59
N TYR A 135 1.84 17.70 3.35
CA TYR A 135 1.79 17.72 4.81
C TYR A 135 2.45 16.48 5.42
N LEU A 136 2.87 16.62 6.67
CA LEU A 136 3.42 15.56 7.51
C LEU A 136 2.81 15.68 8.92
N GLY A 137 2.36 14.55 9.47
CA GLY A 137 1.77 14.48 10.80
C GLY A 137 1.72 13.05 11.34
N ALA A 138 0.98 12.85 12.43
CA ALA A 138 0.86 11.56 13.11
C ALA A 138 -0.57 11.36 13.63
N SER A 139 -1.21 10.22 13.34
CA SER A 139 -2.54 9.92 13.90
C SER A 139 -2.50 9.44 15.35
N ASP A 140 -1.36 8.88 15.74
CA ASP A 140 -1.07 8.25 17.03
C ASP A 140 0.45 8.02 17.13
N ALA A 141 0.93 7.55 18.28
CA ALA A 141 2.36 7.39 18.57
C ALA A 141 3.10 6.35 17.70
N ASN A 142 2.40 5.52 16.92
CA ASN A 142 3.04 4.58 15.99
C ASN A 142 2.92 5.03 14.54
N THR A 143 1.99 5.92 14.20
CA THR A 143 1.52 6.09 12.81
C THR A 143 1.86 7.46 12.25
N MET A 144 2.91 7.53 11.44
CA MET A 144 3.32 8.73 10.69
C MET A 144 2.59 8.81 9.34
N VAL A 145 2.04 9.97 9.02
CA VAL A 145 1.22 10.20 7.82
C VAL A 145 1.79 11.34 6.97
N PHE A 146 2.04 11.04 5.70
CA PHE A 146 2.49 11.96 4.66
C PHE A 146 1.32 12.19 3.71
N THR A 147 0.84 13.42 3.56
CA THR A 147 -0.34 13.74 2.73
C THR A 147 0.03 14.66 1.58
N TRP A 148 -0.20 14.22 0.35
CA TRP A 148 -0.23 15.08 -0.82
C TRP A 148 -1.68 15.48 -1.05
N ASP A 149 -2.06 16.66 -0.55
CA ASP A 149 -3.42 17.19 -0.63
C ASP A 149 -3.60 17.98 -1.92
N SER A 150 -4.62 17.63 -2.70
CA SER A 150 -5.11 18.41 -3.83
C SER A 150 -4.00 18.88 -4.78
N VAL A 151 -3.07 17.97 -5.12
CA VAL A 151 -1.86 18.30 -5.90
C VAL A 151 -2.12 18.25 -7.40
N GLY A 152 -1.63 19.27 -8.12
CA GLY A 152 -1.87 19.47 -9.54
C GLY A 152 -0.82 18.83 -10.44
N VAL A 153 -1.12 18.80 -11.74
CA VAL A 153 -0.19 18.41 -12.79
C VAL A 153 0.82 19.53 -13.04
N TYR A 154 2.03 19.17 -13.48
CA TYR A 154 3.03 20.04 -14.11
C TYR A 154 2.51 21.34 -14.76
N SER A 155 3.31 22.42 -14.64
CA SER A 155 3.03 23.75 -15.21
C SER A 155 1.77 24.42 -14.64
N ASN A 156 1.67 24.42 -13.31
CA ASN A 156 0.67 25.10 -12.49
C ASN A 156 -0.77 24.66 -12.82
N ASN A 157 -0.96 23.41 -13.25
CA ASN A 157 -2.25 22.96 -13.77
C ASN A 157 -3.13 22.33 -12.69
N ALA A 158 -4.18 23.07 -12.31
CA ALA A 158 -5.21 22.65 -11.36
C ALA A 158 -6.44 21.99 -11.99
N SER A 159 -6.46 21.70 -13.30
CA SER A 159 -7.68 21.22 -13.99
C SER A 159 -8.16 19.86 -13.50
N THR A 160 -7.24 19.06 -12.96
CA THR A 160 -7.47 17.85 -12.16
C THR A 160 -6.44 17.84 -11.03
N THR A 161 -6.83 17.30 -9.88
CA THR A 161 -5.96 17.15 -8.71
C THR A 161 -5.99 15.71 -8.18
N ASN A 162 -4.91 15.32 -7.52
CA ASN A 162 -4.79 14.06 -6.81
C ASN A 162 -4.65 14.34 -5.30
N THR A 163 -5.28 13.51 -4.47
CA THR A 163 -5.27 13.64 -3.01
C THR A 163 -5.03 12.26 -2.40
N PHE A 164 -3.84 12.05 -1.82
CA PHE A 164 -3.38 10.72 -1.38
C PHE A 164 -2.41 10.80 -0.19
N GLN A 165 -2.26 9.66 0.49
CA GLN A 165 -1.37 9.49 1.64
C GLN A 165 -0.44 8.29 1.49
N LEU A 166 0.79 8.47 1.98
CA LEU A 166 1.62 7.40 2.51
C LEU A 166 1.45 7.40 4.04
N VAL A 167 1.28 6.21 4.60
CA VAL A 167 1.27 5.97 6.04
C VAL A 167 2.37 4.97 6.35
N LEU A 168 3.21 5.30 7.33
CA LEU A 168 4.18 4.39 7.95
C LEU A 168 3.70 4.10 9.37
N ILE A 169 3.69 2.83 9.77
CA ILE A 169 3.29 2.40 11.11
C ILE A 169 4.49 1.70 11.75
N ASP A 170 5.02 2.24 12.86
CA ASP A 170 6.08 1.58 13.64
C ASP A 170 5.56 0.26 14.21
N ARG A 171 6.38 -0.78 14.06
CA ARG A 171 6.12 -2.15 14.52
C ARG A 171 7.28 -2.69 15.36
N ALA A 172 7.79 -1.87 16.29
CA ALA A 172 8.78 -2.29 17.28
C ALA A 172 8.33 -3.49 18.14
N ASP A 173 7.03 -3.82 18.14
CA ASP A 173 6.45 -5.02 18.75
C ASP A 173 6.76 -6.33 18.00
N GLU A 174 7.07 -6.26 16.69
CA GLU A 174 7.55 -7.40 15.89
C GLU A 174 9.09 -7.43 15.80
N GLY A 175 9.75 -6.27 15.95
CA GLY A 175 11.21 -6.15 15.92
C GLY A 175 11.71 -4.72 15.69
N ALA A 176 12.93 -4.41 16.14
CA ALA A 176 13.49 -3.07 16.07
C ALA A 176 13.59 -2.55 14.62
N GLY A 177 12.86 -1.48 14.32
CA GLY A 177 12.79 -0.87 12.99
C GLY A 177 11.86 -1.59 12.00
N ASN A 178 11.15 -2.64 12.41
CA ASN A 178 10.07 -3.19 11.58
C ASN A 178 8.95 -2.15 11.47
N PHE A 179 8.32 -2.06 10.29
CA PHE A 179 7.24 -1.12 10.03
C PHE A 179 6.27 -1.67 8.99
N ASP A 180 4.99 -1.32 9.11
CA ASP A 180 3.98 -1.57 8.08
C ASP A 180 3.80 -0.31 7.19
N VAL A 181 3.45 -0.53 5.92
CA VAL A 181 3.26 0.53 4.92
C VAL A 181 1.84 0.46 4.36
N GLN A 182 1.14 1.60 4.34
CA GLN A 182 -0.20 1.72 3.79
C GLN A 182 -0.30 2.94 2.87
N PHE A 183 -0.90 2.75 1.69
CA PHE A 183 -1.24 3.85 0.78
C PHE A 183 -2.76 4.08 0.85
N ARG A 184 -3.17 5.35 0.88
CA ARG A 184 -4.59 5.74 0.93
C ARG A 184 -4.85 6.79 -0.15
N TYR A 185 -5.95 6.64 -0.89
CA TYR A 185 -6.22 7.43 -2.10
C TYR A 185 -7.67 7.93 -2.06
N GLU A 186 -7.86 9.25 -1.92
CA GLU A 186 -9.18 9.89 -1.97
C GLU A 186 -9.54 10.21 -3.43
N ASP A 187 -8.66 10.99 -4.07
CA ASP A 187 -8.80 11.47 -5.44
C ASP A 187 -7.58 11.06 -6.25
N ILE A 188 -7.79 10.36 -7.36
CA ILE A 188 -6.76 10.12 -8.39
C ILE A 188 -7.40 10.44 -9.75
N ASN A 189 -7.48 11.73 -10.05
CA ASN A 189 -8.11 12.28 -11.25
C ASN A 189 -7.12 12.47 -12.42
N TRP A 190 -5.81 12.29 -12.17
CA TRP A 190 -4.80 12.26 -13.22
C TRP A 190 -3.75 11.16 -13.01
N THR A 191 -3.35 10.52 -14.11
CA THR A 191 -2.28 9.50 -14.15
C THR A 191 -1.42 9.70 -15.40
N THR A 192 -0.21 10.23 -15.23
CA THR A 192 0.78 10.37 -16.32
C THR A 192 1.64 9.09 -16.48
N GLY A 193 1.02 7.91 -16.32
CA GLY A 193 1.66 6.59 -16.41
C GLY A 193 0.70 5.45 -16.05
N SER A 194 1.01 4.21 -16.47
CA SER A 194 0.08 3.05 -16.44
C SER A 194 0.55 1.89 -15.54
N ALA A 195 -0.21 1.55 -14.49
CA ALA A 195 -0.08 0.33 -13.66
C ALA A 195 -1.37 0.02 -12.82
N LEU A 196 -1.31 -0.96 -11.87
CA LEU A 196 -2.25 -1.35 -10.74
C LEU A 196 -3.29 -2.58 -10.84
N ILE A 197 -3.43 -3.92 -10.42
CA ILE A 197 -3.03 -5.12 -9.47
C ILE A 197 -4.14 -6.18 -9.05
N PRO A 198 -5.02 -6.76 -9.91
CA PRO A 198 -5.85 -7.94 -9.63
C PRO A 198 -5.30 -9.14 -8.83
N SER A 199 -4.64 -10.00 -9.61
CA SER A 199 -4.87 -11.45 -9.55
C SER A 199 -3.61 -12.26 -9.80
N ILE A 200 -2.53 -11.82 -9.16
CA ILE A 200 -1.34 -12.62 -8.83
C ILE A 200 -1.08 -12.44 -7.32
N SER A 201 -0.26 -13.30 -6.71
CA SER A 201 0.41 -12.97 -5.44
C SER A 201 1.56 -11.99 -5.70
N SER A 202 1.96 -11.22 -4.69
CA SER A 202 3.30 -10.62 -4.67
C SER A 202 4.34 -11.74 -4.70
N ASN A 203 5.50 -11.52 -5.33
CA ASN A 203 6.62 -12.44 -5.16
C ASN A 203 7.21 -12.27 -3.75
N ILE A 204 7.54 -13.39 -3.11
CA ILE A 204 8.03 -13.43 -1.72
C ILE A 204 9.41 -14.10 -1.76
N GLY A 205 10.45 -13.34 -2.10
CA GLY A 205 11.78 -13.88 -2.42
C GLY A 205 12.80 -13.80 -1.27
N VAL A 206 13.57 -14.87 -1.07
CA VAL A 206 14.85 -14.84 -0.33
C VAL A 206 15.99 -14.51 -1.29
N TYR A 207 16.80 -13.50 -0.96
CA TYR A 207 17.88 -12.98 -1.81
C TYR A 207 19.27 -13.24 -1.20
N PRO A 208 20.36 -13.22 -2.01
CA PRO A 208 21.72 -13.51 -1.53
C PRO A 208 22.27 -12.58 -0.45
N THR A 209 21.67 -11.40 -0.26
CA THR A 209 21.96 -10.46 0.83
C THR A 209 21.48 -10.97 2.20
N GLU A 210 20.39 -11.73 2.21
CA GLU A 210 19.69 -12.20 3.41
C GLU A 210 19.27 -13.68 3.24
N PRO A 211 20.23 -14.60 3.02
CA PRO A 211 19.94 -15.97 2.57
C PRO A 211 19.17 -16.83 3.58
N ASP A 212 19.13 -16.40 4.84
CA ASP A 212 18.44 -17.05 5.95
C ASP A 212 17.15 -16.31 6.36
N ALA A 213 16.70 -15.30 5.60
CA ALA A 213 15.47 -14.56 5.88
C ALA A 213 14.21 -15.45 5.81
N ASN A 214 13.13 -14.98 6.46
CA ASN A 214 11.82 -15.65 6.50
C ASN A 214 10.67 -14.78 5.92
N PRO A 215 10.81 -14.19 4.72
CA PRO A 215 9.87 -13.20 4.19
C PRO A 215 8.45 -13.72 4.01
N LEU A 216 8.24 -15.04 4.03
CA LEU A 216 6.91 -15.66 4.01
C LEU A 216 6.19 -15.57 5.35
N ALA A 217 6.90 -15.63 6.49
CA ALA A 217 6.28 -15.39 7.80
C ALA A 217 5.92 -13.91 7.93
N ASP A 218 6.88 -13.03 7.60
CA ASP A 218 6.72 -11.58 7.65
C ASP A 218 5.51 -11.13 6.80
N TRP A 219 5.41 -11.65 5.57
CA TRP A 219 4.29 -11.37 4.67
C TRP A 219 2.95 -11.97 5.14
N LEU A 220 2.94 -13.20 5.68
CA LEU A 220 1.72 -13.78 6.26
C LEU A 220 1.23 -12.97 7.47
N HIS A 221 2.14 -12.47 8.30
CA HIS A 221 1.79 -11.57 9.41
C HIS A 221 1.26 -10.23 8.87
N SER A 222 1.88 -9.63 7.84
CA SER A 222 1.35 -8.42 7.17
C SER A 222 -0.04 -8.63 6.59
N CYS A 223 -0.34 -9.78 5.98
CA CYS A 223 -1.70 -10.09 5.53
C CYS A 223 -2.69 -10.18 6.70
N ALA A 224 -2.34 -10.90 7.76
CA ALA A 224 -3.19 -11.05 8.94
C ALA A 224 -3.48 -9.71 9.65
N ARG A 225 -2.54 -8.74 9.63
CA ARG A 225 -2.74 -7.39 10.20
C ARG A 225 -3.54 -6.49 9.28
N LEU A 226 -3.29 -6.54 7.97
CA LEU A 226 -4.11 -5.82 6.99
C LEU A 226 -5.58 -6.28 7.02
N GLN A 227 -5.86 -7.49 7.52
CA GLN A 227 -7.20 -8.04 7.67
C GLN A 227 -8.04 -7.27 8.71
N ASP A 228 -7.44 -6.69 9.75
CA ASP A 228 -8.14 -5.88 10.76
C ASP A 228 -8.56 -4.50 10.23
N PHE A 229 -7.79 -3.94 9.31
CA PHE A 229 -8.11 -2.68 8.62
C PHE A 229 -8.96 -2.89 7.35
N ALA A 230 -9.31 -4.13 7.01
CA ALA A 230 -9.99 -4.45 5.77
C ALA A 230 -11.53 -4.34 5.90
N GLN A 231 -12.13 -3.41 5.17
CA GLN A 231 -13.59 -3.37 4.97
C GLN A 231 -13.96 -3.84 3.56
N ALA A 232 -15.18 -4.33 3.37
CA ALA A 232 -15.60 -4.98 2.13
C ALA A 232 -15.78 -4.00 0.96
N ASP A 233 -16.03 -2.74 1.26
CA ASP A 233 -16.25 -1.60 0.38
C ASP A 233 -14.98 -0.77 0.09
N HIS A 234 -13.88 -0.99 0.83
CA HIS A 234 -12.58 -0.37 0.53
C HIS A 234 -12.15 -0.65 -0.92
N LEU A 235 -11.98 0.42 -1.70
CA LEU A 235 -11.42 0.37 -3.05
C LEU A 235 -9.90 0.23 -2.98
N ALA A 236 -9.41 -0.98 -3.21
CA ALA A 236 -7.98 -1.26 -3.28
C ALA A 236 -7.41 -0.89 -4.67
N LEU A 237 -6.27 -0.20 -4.65
CA LEU A 237 -5.43 0.12 -5.82
C LEU A 237 -4.09 -0.67 -5.80
N PRO A 238 -4.11 -2.02 -5.98
CA PRO A 238 -2.92 -2.92 -6.01
C PRO A 238 -2.07 -2.75 -7.30
N GLY A 239 -0.94 -3.44 -7.61
CA GLY A 239 0.15 -3.05 -8.60
C GLY A 239 0.25 -3.09 -10.19
N HIS A 240 -0.57 -3.70 -11.11
CA HIS A 240 -0.36 -3.75 -12.60
C HIS A 240 -1.43 -3.35 -13.72
N LYS A 241 -2.76 -3.56 -13.93
CA LYS A 241 -3.94 -4.41 -13.57
C LYS A 241 -5.26 -3.56 -13.66
N LEU A 242 -6.17 -3.68 -12.67
CA LEU A 242 -7.37 -2.84 -12.39
C LEU A 242 -7.57 -2.56 -10.86
N PRO A 243 -8.37 -1.56 -10.43
CA PRO A 243 -8.87 -1.46 -9.05
C PRO A 243 -9.86 -2.59 -8.65
N PHE A 244 -10.04 -2.86 -7.35
CA PHE A 244 -11.06 -3.82 -6.85
C PHE A 244 -11.61 -3.50 -5.45
N VAL A 245 -12.78 -4.06 -5.11
CA VAL A 245 -13.37 -4.05 -3.74
C VAL A 245 -13.49 -5.48 -3.19
N GLY A 246 -13.72 -5.64 -1.88
CA GLY A 246 -13.75 -6.95 -1.22
C GLY A 246 -12.41 -7.38 -0.63
N MET A 247 -11.60 -6.42 -0.17
CA MET A 247 -10.28 -6.64 0.46
C MET A 247 -10.23 -7.80 1.49
N PRO A 248 -11.22 -7.95 2.42
CA PRO A 248 -11.26 -9.06 3.38
C PRO A 248 -11.32 -10.46 2.76
N LEU A 249 -11.82 -10.60 1.54
CA LEU A 249 -11.81 -11.88 0.83
C LEU A 249 -10.46 -12.11 0.14
N ARG A 250 -9.82 -11.05 -0.37
CA ARG A 250 -8.57 -11.15 -1.11
C ARG A 250 -7.39 -11.54 -0.23
N LEU A 251 -7.32 -11.04 1.01
CA LEU A 251 -6.28 -11.42 1.98
C LEU A 251 -6.35 -12.91 2.34
N ARG A 252 -7.52 -13.42 2.73
CA ARG A 252 -7.67 -14.86 3.01
C ARG A 252 -7.31 -15.73 1.81
N GLN A 253 -7.70 -15.34 0.59
CA GLN A 253 -7.28 -16.05 -0.63
C GLN A 253 -5.76 -16.03 -0.88
N LEU A 254 -5.06 -14.99 -0.40
CA LEU A 254 -3.60 -14.89 -0.46
C LEU A 254 -2.96 -15.83 0.57
N GLU A 255 -3.37 -15.75 1.84
CA GLU A 255 -2.92 -16.64 2.93
C GLU A 255 -3.18 -18.13 2.64
N GLU A 256 -4.41 -18.49 2.26
CA GLU A 256 -4.84 -19.85 1.93
C GLU A 256 -3.99 -20.47 0.80
N ASN A 257 -3.54 -19.66 -0.17
CA ASN A 257 -2.68 -20.14 -1.26
C ASN A 257 -1.31 -20.57 -0.74
N HIS A 258 -0.70 -19.78 0.15
CA HIS A 258 0.63 -20.06 0.72
C HIS A 258 0.58 -21.15 1.80
N HIS A 259 -0.45 -21.19 2.67
CA HIS A 259 -0.69 -22.34 3.54
C HIS A 259 -0.90 -23.63 2.72
N GLY A 260 -1.61 -23.53 1.59
CA GLY A 260 -1.71 -24.61 0.62
C GLY A 260 -0.35 -25.03 0.04
N ALA A 261 0.55 -24.10 -0.27
CA ALA A 261 1.90 -24.39 -0.76
C ALA A 261 2.75 -25.09 0.31
N LEU A 262 2.72 -24.61 1.56
CA LEU A 262 3.41 -25.23 2.69
C LEU A 262 2.90 -26.67 2.96
N MET A 263 1.59 -26.94 2.83
CA MET A 263 1.06 -28.32 2.90
C MET A 263 1.62 -29.23 1.82
N ARG A 264 1.72 -28.75 0.56
CA ARG A 264 2.31 -29.53 -0.55
C ARG A 264 3.81 -29.74 -0.35
N LEU A 265 4.52 -28.71 0.11
CA LEU A 265 5.96 -28.77 0.36
C LEU A 265 6.32 -29.76 1.47
N ARG A 266 5.58 -29.79 2.59
CA ARG A 266 5.72 -30.80 3.65
C ARG A 266 5.53 -32.23 3.12
N ALA A 267 4.58 -32.44 2.21
CA ALA A 267 4.33 -33.74 1.60
C ALA A 267 5.44 -34.17 0.62
N ASP A 268 6.12 -33.21 0.00
CA ASP A 268 7.14 -33.41 -1.03
C ASP A 268 8.58 -33.53 -0.47
N LEU A 269 8.89 -32.86 0.65
CA LEU A 269 10.16 -32.89 1.38
C LEU A 269 10.41 -34.17 2.22
N LYS A 270 9.77 -35.29 1.84
CA LYS A 270 10.03 -36.61 2.46
C LYS A 270 11.38 -37.21 2.06
N THR A 271 12.04 -36.62 1.06
CA THR A 271 13.41 -36.91 0.65
C THR A 271 14.18 -35.59 0.54
N PRO A 272 15.52 -35.57 0.73
CA PRO A 272 16.32 -34.36 0.59
C PRO A 272 16.22 -33.76 -0.82
N LYS A 273 15.76 -32.50 -0.91
CA LYS A 273 15.55 -31.75 -2.16
C LYS A 273 16.05 -30.32 -2.06
N THR A 274 16.53 -29.78 -3.17
CA THR A 274 16.87 -28.36 -3.35
C THR A 274 15.62 -27.51 -3.55
N ALA A 275 15.74 -26.18 -3.39
CA ALA A 275 14.66 -25.23 -3.68
C ALA A 275 14.17 -25.30 -5.15
N GLY A 276 15.05 -25.67 -6.09
CA GLY A 276 14.68 -25.86 -7.50
C GLY A 276 13.82 -27.10 -7.75
N GLU A 277 14.06 -28.20 -7.03
CA GLU A 277 13.31 -29.45 -7.19
C GLU A 277 11.88 -29.37 -6.64
N VAL A 278 11.63 -28.51 -5.64
CA VAL A 278 10.30 -28.36 -5.01
C VAL A 278 9.38 -27.34 -5.69
N MET A 279 9.80 -26.70 -6.80
CA MET A 279 8.99 -25.69 -7.50
C MET A 279 7.58 -26.20 -7.86
N MET A 280 7.44 -27.48 -8.23
CA MET A 280 6.12 -28.07 -8.52
C MET A 280 5.20 -28.10 -7.28
N ALA A 281 5.75 -28.40 -6.10
CA ALA A 281 5.02 -28.39 -4.85
C ALA A 281 4.58 -26.96 -4.46
N VAL A 282 5.43 -25.96 -4.69
CA VAL A 282 5.10 -24.54 -4.44
C VAL A 282 4.04 -24.05 -5.44
N PHE A 283 4.33 -24.07 -6.74
CA PHE A 283 3.56 -23.35 -7.76
C PHE A 283 2.42 -24.14 -8.44
N LYS A 284 2.30 -25.46 -8.20
CA LYS A 284 1.36 -26.38 -8.89
C LYS A 284 1.53 -26.45 -10.43
N ARG A 285 2.62 -25.90 -10.98
CA ARG A 285 2.95 -25.89 -12.41
C ARG A 285 4.44 -26.08 -12.62
N GLN A 286 4.85 -26.39 -13.85
CA GLN A 286 6.24 -26.20 -14.26
C GLN A 286 6.53 -24.70 -14.40
N ILE A 287 7.75 -24.32 -14.00
CA ILE A 287 8.31 -22.98 -14.14
C ILE A 287 9.28 -23.04 -15.32
N GLY A 288 9.16 -22.10 -16.27
CA GLY A 288 10.07 -22.00 -17.42
C GLY A 288 11.31 -21.17 -17.10
N ASP A 289 12.35 -21.29 -17.93
CA ASP A 289 13.66 -20.65 -17.72
C ASP A 289 13.56 -19.14 -17.45
N GLY A 290 12.66 -18.44 -18.14
CA GLY A 290 12.43 -16.99 -17.98
C GLY A 290 11.80 -16.57 -16.63
N GLU A 291 11.13 -17.49 -15.94
CA GLU A 291 10.54 -17.27 -14.61
C GLU A 291 11.37 -17.93 -13.50
N TYR A 292 12.35 -18.78 -13.84
CA TYR A 292 13.06 -19.65 -12.91
C TYR A 292 13.69 -18.88 -11.74
N GLY A 293 14.29 -17.72 -11.99
CA GLY A 293 14.88 -16.87 -10.93
C GLY A 293 13.86 -16.41 -9.90
N LEU A 294 12.68 -15.93 -10.34
CA LEU A 294 11.60 -15.50 -9.45
C LEU A 294 10.95 -16.68 -8.72
N GLY A 295 10.84 -17.83 -9.40
CA GLY A 295 10.36 -19.07 -8.79
C GLY A 295 11.33 -19.63 -7.74
N LEU A 296 12.64 -19.48 -7.93
CA LEU A 296 13.67 -20.02 -7.04
C LEU A 296 13.73 -19.27 -5.71
N VAL A 297 13.70 -17.93 -5.75
CA VAL A 297 13.72 -17.11 -4.51
C VAL A 297 12.48 -17.33 -3.65
N GLU A 298 11.32 -17.58 -4.27
CA GLU A 298 10.07 -17.85 -3.56
C GLU A 298 9.96 -19.31 -3.10
N ALA A 299 10.48 -20.28 -3.86
CA ALA A 299 10.63 -21.65 -3.36
C ALA A 299 11.59 -21.72 -2.16
N LEU A 300 12.67 -20.96 -2.19
CA LEU A 300 13.61 -20.81 -1.06
C LEU A 300 12.92 -20.17 0.16
N ALA A 301 12.05 -19.16 -0.02
CA ALA A 301 11.27 -18.58 1.08
C ALA A 301 10.36 -19.61 1.77
N HIS A 302 9.66 -20.46 1.02
CA HIS A 302 8.83 -21.53 1.59
C HIS A 302 9.68 -22.61 2.30
N CYS A 303 10.89 -22.91 1.80
CA CYS A 303 11.83 -23.81 2.46
C CYS A 303 12.43 -23.22 3.75
N ASN A 304 12.79 -21.93 3.77
CA ASN A 304 13.26 -21.22 4.96
C ASN A 304 12.14 -21.12 6.02
N TYR A 305 10.88 -20.86 5.63
CA TYR A 305 9.74 -20.83 6.54
C TYR A 305 9.61 -22.13 7.35
N LEU A 306 9.62 -23.29 6.68
CA LEU A 306 9.53 -24.59 7.37
C LEU A 306 10.78 -24.89 8.22
N TRP A 307 11.94 -24.32 7.86
CA TRP A 307 13.19 -24.50 8.60
C TRP A 307 13.19 -23.68 9.90
N HIS A 308 12.74 -22.42 9.85
CA HIS A 308 12.52 -21.56 11.01
C HIS A 308 11.40 -22.05 11.92
N ALA A 309 10.31 -22.57 11.36
CA ALA A 309 9.27 -23.30 12.11
C ALA A 309 9.79 -24.62 12.73
N GLY A 310 11.03 -25.02 12.44
CA GLY A 310 11.68 -26.19 13.00
C GLY A 310 11.16 -27.52 12.45
N GLU A 311 10.38 -27.53 11.37
CA GLU A 311 9.74 -28.72 10.80
C GLU A 311 10.66 -29.51 9.85
N VAL A 312 11.61 -28.83 9.21
CA VAL A 312 12.59 -29.43 8.29
C VAL A 312 14.02 -29.19 8.78
N THR A 313 14.95 -30.02 8.32
CA THR A 313 16.39 -29.73 8.39
C THR A 313 16.88 -29.21 7.05
N ARG A 314 17.98 -28.43 7.08
CA ARG A 314 18.69 -27.91 5.91
C ARG A 314 20.16 -28.36 6.01
N SER A 315 20.69 -28.97 4.96
CA SER A 315 22.10 -29.41 4.90
C SER A 315 22.76 -29.01 3.58
N LEU A 316 24.03 -28.60 3.64
CA LEU A 316 24.83 -28.27 2.46
C LEU A 316 25.44 -29.56 1.90
N HIS A 317 25.26 -29.81 0.60
CA HIS A 317 25.74 -31.00 -0.08
C HIS A 317 27.02 -30.72 -0.89
N GLN A 318 27.67 -31.79 -1.39
CA GLN A 318 28.99 -31.72 -2.07
C GLN A 318 28.97 -30.95 -3.40
N ASP A 319 27.79 -30.75 -3.99
CA ASP A 319 27.55 -29.93 -5.19
C ASP A 319 27.32 -28.44 -4.87
N GLY A 320 27.48 -28.03 -3.61
CA GLY A 320 27.27 -26.65 -3.17
C GLY A 320 25.80 -26.25 -3.00
N ALA A 321 24.85 -27.17 -3.25
CA ALA A 321 23.43 -26.89 -3.09
C ALA A 321 22.93 -27.29 -1.69
N TYR A 322 22.19 -26.39 -1.05
CA TYR A 322 21.40 -26.74 0.13
C TYR A 322 20.26 -27.70 -0.24
N ARG A 323 20.02 -28.70 0.61
CA ARG A 323 18.88 -29.60 0.53
C ARG A 323 18.09 -29.55 1.83
N TRP A 324 16.76 -29.56 1.70
CA TRP A 324 15.80 -29.59 2.80
C TRP A 324 15.16 -30.98 2.87
N VAL A 325 14.87 -31.45 4.09
CA VAL A 325 14.12 -32.69 4.34
C VAL A 325 13.35 -32.57 5.66
N ILE A 326 12.15 -33.11 5.72
CA ILE A 326 11.32 -33.12 6.94
C ILE A 326 12.00 -33.92 8.08
N LYS A 327 11.73 -33.53 9.33
CA LYS A 327 12.20 -34.22 10.53
C LYS A 327 11.36 -35.47 10.87
#